data_AF-A0A932PH91-F1
#
_entry.id   AF-A0A932PH91-F1
#
_cell.length_a   1.000
_cell.length_b   1.000
_cell.length_c   1.000
_cell.angle_alpha   90.00
_cell.angle_beta   90.00
_cell.angle_gamma   90.00
#
_symmetry.space_group_name_H-M   'P 1'
#
loop_
_entity.id
_entity.type
_entity.pdbx_description
1 polymer ?
#
loop_
_entity_poly.entity_id
_entity_poly.type
_entity_poly.pdbx_seq_one_letter_code
_entity_poly.pdbx_strand_id
1 'polypeptide(L)'
;MIERIVDALCPTGTIDDEATRTALDEALSAVLSDRPEFDPDAMSLEMLEELLVKFTEEEIYLKVIAESGDAFDKVADPVILMDREIQLRELVRVVVDKDGRALLSETTKNFQKGTYDRVVRELFATVLKAFEDYVE
;
A
#
# COMPACT_ATOMS: atom_id res chain seq x y z
N MET A 1 19.30 7.74 5.33
CA MET A 1 18.00 7.89 6.02
C MET A 1 16.96 6.93 5.46
N ILE A 2 16.82 6.86 4.13
CA ILE A 2 15.95 5.91 3.42
C ILE A 2 16.29 4.44 3.75
N GLU A 3 17.57 4.04 3.75
CA GLU A 3 17.94 2.65 4.11
C GLU A 3 17.47 2.24 5.51
N ARG A 4 17.46 3.16 6.49
CA ARG A 4 16.94 2.87 7.84
C ARG A 4 15.42 2.72 7.87
N ILE A 5 14.73 3.37 6.93
CA ILE A 5 13.27 3.27 6.78
C ILE A 5 12.92 1.98 6.04
N VAL A 6 13.64 1.67 4.94
CA VAL A 6 13.54 0.39 4.23
C VAL A 6 13.85 -0.78 5.16
N ASP A 7 14.87 -0.68 6.01
CA ASP A 7 15.20 -1.71 7.01
C ASP A 7 14.19 -1.79 8.16
N ALA A 8 13.50 -0.70 8.49
CA ALA A 8 12.45 -0.68 9.51
C ALA A 8 11.11 -1.23 8.99
N LEU A 9 10.81 -0.97 7.71
CA LEU A 9 9.62 -1.48 7.01
C LEU A 9 9.82 -2.93 6.53
N CYS A 10 11.04 -3.30 6.16
CA CYS A 10 11.43 -4.64 5.67
C CYS A 10 12.67 -5.16 6.43
N PRO A 11 12.55 -5.54 7.71
CA PRO A 11 13.66 -6.02 8.51
C PRO A 11 14.23 -7.33 7.95
N THR A 12 15.50 -7.34 7.54
CA THR A 12 16.19 -8.47 6.89
C THR A 12 16.08 -9.79 7.68
N GLY A 13 15.57 -10.85 7.05
CA GLY A 13 15.51 -12.22 7.58
C GLY A 13 14.27 -13.06 7.23
N THR A 14 13.26 -12.55 6.51
CA THR A 14 12.05 -13.29 6.11
C THR A 14 11.78 -13.24 4.60
N ILE A 15 11.10 -14.26 4.07
CA ILE A 15 10.81 -14.41 2.62
C ILE A 15 9.95 -13.25 2.06
N ASP A 16 9.17 -12.58 2.91
CA ASP A 16 8.37 -11.40 2.56
C ASP A 16 9.22 -10.12 2.42
N ASP A 17 10.46 -10.10 2.91
CA ASP A 17 11.27 -8.86 2.97
C ASP A 17 11.71 -8.37 1.60
N GLU A 18 11.98 -9.29 0.68
CA GLU A 18 12.52 -8.96 -0.64
C GLU A 18 11.41 -8.53 -1.60
N ALA A 19 10.23 -9.16 -1.48
CA ALA A 19 9.01 -8.74 -2.17
C ALA A 19 8.56 -7.35 -1.67
N THR A 20 8.56 -7.13 -0.35
CA THR A 20 8.18 -5.84 0.24
C THR A 20 9.21 -4.76 -0.09
N ARG A 21 10.52 -5.05 -0.08
CA ARG A 21 11.56 -4.12 -0.57
C ARG A 21 11.35 -3.75 -2.04
N THR A 22 11.10 -4.73 -2.90
CA THR A 22 10.90 -4.50 -4.33
C THR A 22 9.66 -3.62 -4.57
N ALA A 23 8.55 -3.92 -3.89
CA ALA A 23 7.34 -3.12 -3.98
C ALA A 23 7.56 -1.69 -3.45
N LEU A 24 8.37 -1.53 -2.40
CA LEU A 24 8.73 -0.21 -1.87
C LEU A 24 9.59 0.58 -2.86
N ASP A 25 10.57 -0.07 -3.50
CA ASP A 25 11.43 0.52 -4.54
C ASP A 25 10.63 0.88 -5.81
N GLU A 26 9.64 0.08 -6.19
CA GLU A 26 8.72 0.37 -7.29
C GLU A 26 7.79 1.53 -6.95
N ALA A 27 7.21 1.56 -5.73
CA ALA A 27 6.38 2.67 -5.26
C ALA A 27 7.19 3.98 -5.14
N LEU A 28 8.43 3.90 -4.63
CA LEU A 28 9.41 4.98 -4.66
C LEU A 28 9.63 5.43 -6.09
N SER A 29 9.93 4.53 -7.03
CA SER A 29 10.18 4.88 -8.43
C SER A 29 8.94 5.49 -9.12
N ALA A 30 7.74 5.02 -8.82
CA ALA A 30 6.49 5.54 -9.38
C ALA A 30 6.12 6.94 -8.87
N VAL A 31 6.35 7.21 -7.58
CA VAL A 31 6.14 8.55 -6.99
C VAL A 31 7.25 9.52 -7.39
N LEU A 32 8.46 9.02 -7.65
CA LEU A 32 9.65 9.83 -7.91
C LEU A 32 9.96 10.03 -9.40
N SER A 33 9.32 9.29 -10.32
CA SER A 33 9.54 9.43 -11.78
C SER A 33 9.09 10.77 -12.35
N ASP A 34 8.27 11.53 -11.63
CA ASP A 34 7.86 12.90 -11.98
C ASP A 34 8.82 14.00 -11.48
N ARG A 35 9.94 13.65 -10.79
CA ARG A 35 10.91 14.63 -10.28
C ARG A 35 12.34 14.36 -10.77
N PRO A 36 12.91 15.21 -11.66
CA PRO A 36 14.19 14.94 -12.33
C PRO A 36 15.45 15.07 -11.45
N GLU A 37 15.34 15.57 -10.22
CA GLU A 37 16.47 15.76 -9.30
C GLU A 37 16.06 15.29 -7.90
N PHE A 38 16.16 13.98 -7.64
CA PHE A 38 15.91 13.43 -6.32
C PHE A 38 17.18 13.46 -5.47
N ASP A 39 17.12 14.16 -4.35
CA ASP A 39 18.10 14.07 -3.27
C ASP A 39 17.44 13.34 -2.07
N PRO A 40 17.90 12.12 -1.73
CA PRO A 40 17.46 11.36 -0.55
C PRO A 40 17.51 12.16 0.76
N ASP A 41 18.47 13.09 0.85
CA ASP A 41 18.67 13.94 2.02
C ASP A 41 17.74 15.17 2.01
N ALA A 42 17.04 15.42 0.90
CA ALA A 42 16.02 16.46 0.76
C ALA A 42 14.58 15.94 0.96
N MET A 43 14.38 14.65 1.23
CA MET A 43 13.04 14.10 1.47
C MET A 43 12.46 14.62 2.78
N SER A 44 11.34 15.35 2.69
CA SER A 44 10.62 15.83 3.87
C SER A 44 9.81 14.71 4.52
N LEU A 45 9.46 14.90 5.80
CA LEU A 45 8.58 13.96 6.51
C LEU A 45 7.20 13.84 5.85
N GLU A 46 6.66 14.95 5.32
CA GLU A 46 5.39 14.95 4.58
C GLU A 46 5.46 14.12 3.29
N MET A 47 6.56 14.22 2.54
CA MET A 47 6.77 13.39 1.34
C MET A 47 6.88 11.90 1.69
N LEU A 48 7.51 11.59 2.82
CA LEU A 48 7.60 10.22 3.33
C LEU A 48 6.23 9.68 3.78
N GLU A 49 5.42 10.51 4.45
CA GLU A 49 4.06 10.15 4.84
C GLU A 49 3.18 9.86 3.62
N GLU A 50 3.24 10.71 2.58
CA GLU A 50 2.52 10.49 1.33
C GLU A 50 2.98 9.22 0.61
N LEU A 51 4.29 8.96 0.58
CA LEU A 51 4.85 7.75 0.00
C LEU A 51 4.33 6.50 0.74
N LEU A 52 4.35 6.51 2.07
CA LEU A 52 3.92 5.38 2.87
C LEU A 52 2.42 5.09 2.67
N VAL A 53 1.60 6.14 2.55
CA VAL A 53 0.18 6.03 2.16
C VAL A 53 0.04 5.36 0.80
N LYS A 54 0.77 5.83 -0.22
CA LYS A 54 0.70 5.28 -1.58
C LYS A 54 1.18 3.83 -1.65
N PHE A 55 2.22 3.50 -0.91
CA PHE A 55 2.72 2.14 -0.81
C PHE A 55 1.69 1.21 -0.16
N THR A 56 1.09 1.63 0.95
CA THR A 56 0.03 0.86 1.63
C THR A 56 -1.21 0.70 0.76
N GLU A 57 -1.59 1.72 -0.04
CA GLU A 57 -2.66 1.59 -1.04
C GLU A 57 -2.36 0.46 -2.03
N GLU A 58 -1.18 0.43 -2.65
CA GLU A 58 -0.84 -0.60 -3.65
C GLU A 58 -0.72 -1.99 -3.01
N GLU A 59 -0.10 -2.09 -1.83
CA GLU A 59 0.03 -3.36 -1.11
C GLU A 59 -1.34 -3.97 -0.78
N ILE A 60 -2.28 -3.17 -0.29
CA ILE A 60 -3.64 -3.64 0.02
C ILE A 60 -4.39 -4.03 -1.24
N TYR A 61 -4.29 -3.22 -2.31
CA TYR A 61 -4.90 -3.55 -3.60
C TYR A 61 -4.46 -4.94 -4.09
N LEU A 62 -3.14 -5.19 -4.12
CA LEU A 62 -2.60 -6.47 -4.57
C LEU A 62 -3.05 -7.64 -3.68
N LYS A 63 -3.09 -7.45 -2.36
CA LYS A 63 -3.59 -8.47 -1.42
C LYS A 63 -5.07 -8.77 -1.64
N VAL A 64 -5.91 -7.76 -1.88
CA VAL A 64 -7.35 -7.95 -2.11
C VAL A 64 -7.59 -8.65 -3.44
N ILE A 65 -6.88 -8.30 -4.50
CA ILE A 65 -6.94 -9.02 -5.78
C ILE A 65 -6.54 -10.49 -5.61
N ALA A 66 -5.47 -10.77 -4.86
CA ALA A 66 -5.02 -12.13 -4.60
C ALA A 66 -6.06 -12.96 -3.83
N GLU A 67 -6.70 -12.39 -2.81
CA GLU A 67 -7.74 -13.06 -2.02
C GLU A 67 -9.06 -13.19 -2.79
N SER A 68 -9.38 -12.19 -3.61
CA SER A 68 -10.64 -12.08 -4.36
C SER A 68 -10.56 -12.68 -5.76
N GLY A 69 -9.50 -13.43 -6.11
CA GLY A 69 -9.24 -13.92 -7.47
C GLY A 69 -10.46 -14.57 -8.13
N ASP A 70 -11.21 -15.38 -7.39
CA ASP A 70 -12.45 -16.02 -7.86
C ASP A 70 -13.59 -15.02 -8.21
N ALA A 71 -13.63 -13.85 -7.59
CA ALA A 71 -14.64 -12.81 -7.83
C ALA A 71 -14.35 -11.99 -9.09
N PHE A 72 -13.07 -11.84 -9.46
CA PHE A 72 -12.64 -11.20 -10.70
C PHE A 72 -12.65 -12.19 -11.88
N ASP A 73 -12.27 -13.45 -11.66
CA ASP A 73 -12.21 -14.50 -12.70
C ASP A 73 -13.59 -14.89 -13.28
N LYS A 74 -14.68 -14.68 -12.52
CA LYS A 74 -16.05 -14.96 -12.96
C LYS A 74 -16.62 -13.90 -13.92
N VAL A 75 -15.92 -12.78 -14.13
CA VAL A 75 -16.38 -11.70 -14.99
C VAL A 75 -15.87 -11.91 -16.42
N ALA A 76 -16.76 -12.36 -17.31
CA ALA A 76 -16.41 -12.60 -18.71
C ALA A 76 -16.30 -11.31 -19.56
N ASP A 77 -16.87 -10.19 -19.09
CA ASP A 77 -16.87 -8.91 -19.81
C ASP A 77 -15.68 -8.04 -19.37
N PRO A 78 -14.73 -7.74 -20.27
CA PRO A 78 -13.57 -6.90 -19.96
C PRO A 78 -13.92 -5.50 -19.45
N VAL A 79 -15.06 -4.93 -19.86
CA VAL A 79 -15.49 -3.60 -19.41
C VAL A 79 -15.92 -3.65 -17.94
N ILE A 80 -16.67 -4.69 -17.56
CA ILE A 80 -17.10 -4.89 -16.16
C ILE A 80 -15.89 -5.20 -15.28
N LEU A 81 -14.91 -5.95 -15.79
CA LEU A 81 -13.66 -6.22 -15.08
C LEU A 81 -12.90 -4.92 -14.80
N MET A 82 -12.74 -4.08 -15.82
CA MET A 82 -12.07 -2.78 -15.69
C MET A 82 -12.80 -1.84 -14.72
N ASP A 83 -14.13 -1.78 -14.77
CA ASP A 83 -14.92 -0.98 -13.83
C ASP A 83 -14.75 -1.47 -12.38
N ARG A 84 -14.68 -2.79 -12.17
CA ARG A 84 -14.43 -3.38 -10.84
C ARG A 84 -13.04 -3.07 -10.31
N GLU A 85 -12.02 -3.13 -11.15
CA GLU A 85 -10.65 -2.74 -10.79
C GLU A 85 -10.58 -1.26 -10.38
N ILE A 86 -11.24 -0.38 -11.13
CA ILE A 86 -11.31 1.06 -10.82
C ILE A 86 -12.00 1.28 -9.46
N GLN A 87 -13.13 0.60 -9.24
CA GLN A 87 -13.88 0.71 -7.99
C GLN A 87 -13.08 0.20 -6.79
N LEU A 88 -12.38 -0.92 -6.95
CA LEU A 88 -11.51 -1.44 -5.89
C LEU A 88 -10.37 -0.46 -5.58
N ARG A 89 -9.71 0.11 -6.60
CA ARG A 89 -8.65 1.10 -6.40
C ARG A 89 -9.16 2.35 -5.66
N GLU A 90 -10.35 2.82 -5.99
CA GLU A 90 -10.95 3.97 -5.30
C GLU A 90 -11.34 3.61 -3.86
N LEU A 91 -11.90 2.42 -3.62
CA LEU A 91 -12.23 1.95 -2.27
C LEU A 91 -10.97 1.88 -1.38
N VAL A 92 -9.90 1.26 -1.89
CA VAL A 92 -8.62 1.17 -1.21
C VAL A 92 -8.11 2.55 -0.84
N ARG A 93 -8.10 3.48 -1.81
CA ARG A 93 -7.65 4.86 -1.59
C ARG A 93 -8.45 5.56 -0.48
N VAL A 94 -9.78 5.45 -0.51
CA VAL A 94 -10.65 6.06 0.49
C VAL A 94 -10.40 5.49 1.88
N VAL A 95 -10.28 4.16 2.02
CA VAL A 95 -10.04 3.51 3.31
C VAL A 95 -8.66 3.85 3.85
N VAL A 96 -7.61 3.79 3.02
CA VAL A 96 -6.24 4.08 3.46
C VAL A 96 -6.07 5.56 3.83
N ASP A 97 -6.64 6.50 3.06
CA ASP A 97 -6.55 7.93 3.40
C ASP A 97 -7.35 8.26 4.67
N LYS A 98 -8.57 7.71 4.82
CA LYS A 98 -9.44 8.00 5.95
C LYS A 98 -8.99 7.34 7.26
N ASP A 99 -8.69 6.04 7.20
CA ASP A 99 -8.47 5.21 8.39
C ASP A 99 -6.97 4.92 8.62
N GLY A 100 -6.16 4.93 7.56
CA GLY A 100 -4.73 4.60 7.61
C GLY A 100 -3.80 5.79 7.83
N ARG A 101 -4.13 6.97 7.31
CA ARG A 101 -3.18 8.10 7.22
C ARG A 101 -2.62 8.56 8.57
N ALA A 102 -3.44 8.62 9.61
CA ALA A 102 -2.97 8.97 10.95
C ALA A 102 -2.01 7.91 11.52
N LEU A 103 -2.32 6.63 11.32
CA LEU A 103 -1.50 5.50 11.79
C LEU A 103 -0.17 5.42 11.04
N LEU A 104 -0.19 5.70 9.73
CA LEU A 104 1.00 5.73 8.88
C LEU A 104 1.89 6.93 9.23
N SER A 105 1.32 8.10 9.50
CA SER A 105 2.06 9.27 10.00
C SER A 105 2.69 9.04 11.38
N GLU A 106 2.04 8.28 12.26
CA GLU A 106 2.64 7.89 13.53
C GLU A 106 3.80 6.90 13.33
N THR A 107 3.67 5.99 12.36
CA THR A 107 4.71 5.01 12.01
C THR A 107 5.98 5.70 11.49
N THR A 108 5.86 6.77 10.68
CA THR A 108 7.01 7.54 10.20
C THR A 108 7.70 8.36 11.30
N LYS A 109 6.97 8.71 12.37
CA LYS A 109 7.50 9.46 13.52
C LYS A 109 8.11 8.54 14.59
N ASN A 110 7.58 7.34 14.75
CA ASN A 110 7.99 6.39 15.78
C ASN A 110 8.04 4.95 15.25
N PHE A 111 9.18 4.61 14.64
CA PHE A 111 9.41 3.31 14.03
C PHE A 111 9.52 2.20 15.09
N GLN A 112 8.39 1.57 15.38
CA GLN A 112 8.33 0.33 16.14
C GLN A 112 8.20 -0.87 15.21
N LYS A 113 8.98 -1.91 15.48
CA LYS A 113 8.97 -3.13 14.68
C LYS A 113 7.57 -3.76 14.69
N GLY A 114 7.04 -4.09 13.51
CA GLY A 114 5.73 -4.72 13.33
C GLY A 114 4.53 -3.77 13.43
N THR A 115 4.74 -2.45 13.65
CA THR A 115 3.65 -1.48 13.62
C THR A 115 3.07 -1.33 12.21
N TYR A 116 3.94 -1.29 11.18
CA TYR A 116 3.51 -1.24 9.79
C TYR A 116 2.67 -2.45 9.40
N ASP A 117 3.16 -3.67 9.65
CA ASP A 117 2.44 -4.92 9.37
C ASP A 117 1.06 -4.98 10.03
N ARG A 118 0.97 -4.46 11.27
CA ARG A 118 -0.30 -4.37 11.99
C ARG A 118 -1.27 -3.42 11.29
N VAL A 119 -0.81 -2.22 10.91
CA VAL A 119 -1.62 -1.23 10.20
C VAL A 119 -2.10 -1.79 8.86
N VAL A 120 -1.22 -2.40 8.07
CA VAL A 120 -1.58 -3.04 6.80
C VAL A 120 -2.62 -4.13 7.02
N ARG A 121 -2.44 -5.01 8.01
CA ARG A 121 -3.41 -6.08 8.31
C ARG A 121 -4.79 -5.53 8.69
N GLU A 122 -4.84 -4.49 9.53
CA GLU A 122 -6.10 -3.85 9.94
C GLU A 122 -6.82 -3.20 8.75
N LEU A 123 -6.08 -2.48 7.90
CA LEU A 123 -6.62 -1.84 6.71
C LEU A 123 -7.05 -2.87 5.65
N PHE A 124 -6.26 -3.91 5.42
CA PHE A 124 -6.62 -5.01 4.51
C PHE A 124 -7.94 -5.67 4.91
N ALA A 125 -8.10 -6.03 6.19
CA ALA A 125 -9.35 -6.63 6.67
C ALA A 125 -10.55 -5.68 6.49
N THR A 126 -10.34 -4.38 6.63
CA THR A 126 -11.37 -3.35 6.44
C THR A 126 -11.77 -3.24 4.97
N VAL A 127 -10.79 -3.17 4.06
CA VAL A 127 -11.05 -3.10 2.61
C VAL A 127 -11.70 -4.38 2.11
N LEU A 128 -11.18 -5.56 2.51
CA LEU A 128 -11.72 -6.84 2.08
C LEU A 128 -13.20 -6.96 2.45
N LYS A 129 -13.55 -6.65 3.70
CA LYS A 129 -14.95 -6.66 4.15
C LYS A 129 -15.81 -5.68 3.35
N ALA A 130 -15.33 -4.44 3.15
CA ALA A 130 -16.08 -3.43 2.40
C ALA A 130 -16.27 -3.82 0.93
N PHE A 131 -15.30 -4.55 0.36
CA PHE A 131 -15.39 -5.09 -0.99
C PHE A 131 -16.35 -6.27 -1.07
N GLU A 132 -16.32 -7.21 -0.12
CA GLU A 132 -17.27 -8.31 -0.02
C GLU A 132 -18.72 -7.81 0.08
N ASP A 133 -18.98 -6.84 0.97
CA ASP A 133 -20.29 -6.20 1.14
C ASP A 133 -20.79 -5.50 -0.15
N TYR A 134 -19.90 -5.16 -1.07
CA TYR A 134 -20.23 -4.52 -2.34
C TYR A 134 -20.46 -5.52 -3.49
N VAL A 135 -19.88 -6.72 -3.41
CA VAL A 135 -19.93 -7.74 -4.46
C VAL A 135 -21.05 -8.78 -4.23
N GLU A 136 -21.51 -8.98 -2.99
CA GLU A 136 -22.75 -9.72 -2.67
C GLU A 136 -24.03 -9.01 -3.15
#